data_AF-A0A2J6MR34-F1
#
_entry.id   AF-A0A2J6MR34-F1
#
_cell.length_a   1.000
_cell.length_b   1.000
_cell.length_c   1.000
_cell.angle_alpha   90.00
_cell.angle_beta   90.00
_cell.angle_gamma   90.00
#
_symmetry.space_group_name_H-M   'P 1'
#
loop_
_entity.id
_entity.type
_entity.pdbx_description
1 polymer ?
#
loop_
_entity_poly.entity_id
_entity_poly.type
_entity_poly.pdbx_seq_one_letter_code
_entity_poly.pdbx_strand_id
1 'polypeptide(L)'
;MLAVLAWVMPGHAVWAAPAASAVSGDQREGVCVDAEVNGERALSYDCLNRRLVPASSAQDAAASNTAEGLATSPSNKAGTFNWSAESIRFGSSWQKSAIPQRPAPVPAVPPALH
;
A
#
# COMPACT_ATOMS: atom_id res chain seq x y z
N MET A 1 -48.96 -8.66 -50.53
CA MET A 1 -49.34 -8.94 -49.13
C MET A 1 -48.10 -8.86 -48.26
N LEU A 2 -47.98 -7.78 -47.48
CA LEU A 2 -47.33 -7.72 -46.16
C LEU A 2 -47.48 -6.27 -45.66
N ALA A 3 -48.43 -6.09 -44.75
CA ALA A 3 -48.70 -4.81 -44.10
C ALA A 3 -47.69 -4.60 -42.97
N VAL A 4 -46.91 -3.52 -43.02
CA VAL A 4 -46.02 -3.12 -41.94
C VAL A 4 -46.82 -2.25 -40.97
N LEU A 5 -47.12 -2.80 -39.80
CA LEU A 5 -47.74 -2.07 -38.69
C LEU A 5 -46.71 -1.08 -38.11
N ALA A 6 -46.92 0.21 -38.36
CA ALA A 6 -46.18 1.28 -37.70
C ALA A 6 -46.66 1.43 -36.25
N TRP A 7 -45.81 1.09 -35.29
CA TRP A 7 -46.01 1.44 -33.89
C TRP A 7 -45.41 2.82 -33.63
N VAL A 8 -46.26 3.78 -33.26
CA VAL A 8 -45.84 5.07 -32.69
C VAL A 8 -45.46 4.81 -31.23
N MET A 9 -44.17 4.87 -30.92
CA MET A 9 -43.68 4.87 -29.54
C MET A 9 -43.75 6.30 -28.97
N PRO A 10 -44.36 6.53 -27.79
CA PRO A 10 -44.37 7.82 -27.13
C PRO A 10 -42.96 8.20 -26.65
N GLY A 11 -42.63 9.48 -26.76
CA GLY A 11 -41.30 10.04 -26.60
C GLY A 11 -40.62 9.72 -25.27
N HIS A 12 -39.37 9.30 -25.34
CA HIS A 12 -38.46 9.19 -24.22
C HIS A 12 -37.98 10.61 -23.88
N ALA A 13 -38.49 11.17 -22.78
CA ALA A 13 -37.93 12.36 -22.17
C ALA A 13 -36.50 12.03 -21.72
N VAL A 14 -35.51 12.48 -22.49
CA VAL A 14 -34.11 12.49 -22.06
C VAL A 14 -34.01 13.54 -20.96
N TRP A 15 -34.02 13.08 -19.71
CA TRP A 15 -33.65 13.92 -18.58
C TRP A 15 -32.14 14.10 -18.63
N ALA A 16 -31.69 15.27 -19.09
CA ALA A 16 -30.30 15.66 -18.97
C ALA A 16 -29.97 15.84 -17.48
N ALA A 17 -29.27 14.86 -16.90
CA ALA A 17 -28.72 15.01 -15.56
C ALA A 17 -27.78 16.23 -15.54
N PRO A 18 -27.85 17.09 -14.51
CA PRO A 18 -26.89 18.17 -14.37
C PRO A 18 -25.49 17.54 -14.28
N ALA A 19 -24.57 18.00 -15.13
CA ALA A 19 -23.17 17.64 -15.01
C ALA A 19 -22.72 18.01 -13.59
N ALA A 20 -22.36 17.00 -12.80
CA ALA A 20 -21.77 17.22 -11.50
C ALA A 20 -20.48 18.03 -11.72
N SER A 21 -20.54 19.32 -11.41
CA SER A 21 -19.35 20.14 -11.33
C SER A 21 -18.42 19.47 -10.34
N ALA A 22 -17.33 18.90 -10.84
CA ALA A 22 -16.24 18.43 -10.02
C ALA A 22 -15.73 19.65 -9.24
N VAL A 23 -16.20 19.80 -8.00
CA VAL A 23 -15.66 20.80 -7.10
C VAL A 23 -14.21 20.39 -6.92
N SER A 24 -13.32 21.12 -7.57
CA SER A 24 -11.89 20.93 -7.38
C SER A 24 -11.63 21.35 -5.94
N GLY A 25 -11.51 20.34 -5.06
CA GLY A 25 -11.20 20.52 -3.66
C GLY A 25 -9.98 21.40 -3.51
N ASP A 26 -10.18 22.48 -2.77
CA ASP A 26 -9.24 23.55 -2.46
C ASP A 26 -7.85 23.00 -2.10
N GLN A 27 -6.81 23.57 -2.70
CA GLN A 27 -5.39 23.23 -2.54
C GLN A 27 -4.80 23.68 -1.18
N ARG A 28 -5.64 23.83 -0.16
CA ARG A 28 -5.21 23.98 1.24
C ARG A 28 -5.23 22.60 1.86
N GLU A 29 -4.40 22.34 2.88
CA GLU A 29 -4.36 21.09 3.65
C GLU A 29 -5.74 20.82 4.31
N GLY A 30 -6.73 20.45 3.50
CA GLY A 30 -8.14 20.36 3.85
C GLY A 30 -8.47 18.98 4.37
N VAL A 31 -9.56 18.87 5.12
CA VAL A 31 -10.09 17.59 5.63
C VAL A 31 -10.53 16.70 4.46
N CYS A 32 -10.08 15.44 4.42
CA CYS A 32 -10.62 14.47 3.46
C CYS A 32 -12.04 14.08 3.89
N VAL A 33 -13.01 14.24 2.99
CA VAL A 33 -14.43 13.98 3.25
C VAL A 33 -14.94 12.92 2.29
N ASP A 34 -15.51 11.85 2.84
CA ASP A 34 -16.19 10.81 2.06
C ASP A 34 -17.67 11.14 1.91
N ALA A 35 -18.26 10.74 0.78
CA ALA A 35 -19.70 10.93 0.52
C ALA A 35 -20.40 9.58 0.43
N GLU A 36 -21.66 9.52 0.86
CA GLU A 36 -22.49 8.32 0.75
C GLU A 36 -23.78 8.68 0.02
N VAL A 37 -24.13 7.89 -1.01
CA VAL A 37 -25.34 8.07 -1.81
C VAL A 37 -25.99 6.71 -1.99
N ASN A 38 -27.26 6.57 -1.61
CA ASN A 38 -28.00 5.30 -1.69
C ASN A 38 -27.33 4.13 -0.94
N GLY A 39 -26.59 4.40 0.13
CA GLY A 39 -25.84 3.39 0.88
C GLY A 39 -24.51 2.97 0.24
N GLU A 40 -24.16 3.54 -0.91
CA GLU A 40 -22.84 3.36 -1.52
C GLU A 40 -21.91 4.50 -1.09
N ARG A 41 -20.76 4.13 -0.50
CA ARG A 41 -19.76 5.07 -0.02
C ARG A 41 -18.70 5.34 -1.08
N ALA A 42 -18.64 6.59 -1.54
CA ALA A 42 -17.55 7.11 -2.36
C ALA A 42 -16.45 7.68 -1.45
N LEU A 43 -15.35 6.93 -1.34
CA LEU A 43 -14.18 7.36 -0.57
C LEU A 43 -13.38 8.42 -1.33
N SER A 44 -12.82 9.36 -0.57
CA SER A 44 -11.97 10.45 -1.06
C SER A 44 -10.53 9.99 -1.34
N TYR A 45 -10.39 8.93 -2.15
CA TYR A 45 -9.11 8.25 -2.40
C TYR A 45 -7.99 9.19 -2.88
N ASP A 46 -8.32 10.18 -3.71
CA ASP A 46 -7.34 11.13 -4.20
C ASP A 46 -6.77 12.02 -3.08
N CYS A 47 -7.63 12.50 -2.17
CA CYS A 47 -7.21 13.25 -0.98
C CYS A 47 -6.38 12.38 -0.05
N LEU A 48 -6.82 11.14 0.21
CA LEU A 48 -6.11 10.20 1.08
C LEU A 48 -4.74 9.84 0.51
N ASN A 49 -4.65 9.58 -0.80
CA ASN A 49 -3.37 9.28 -1.45
C ASN A 49 -2.39 10.44 -1.31
N ARG A 50 -2.84 11.69 -1.50
CA ARG A 50 -1.97 12.87 -1.32
C ARG A 50 -1.42 12.98 0.10
N ARG A 51 -2.22 12.65 1.12
CA ARG A 51 -1.78 12.64 2.54
C ARG A 51 -0.81 11.52 2.88
N LEU A 52 -0.91 10.40 2.16
CA LEU A 52 -0.01 9.25 2.34
C LEU A 52 1.35 9.45 1.67
N VAL A 53 1.47 10.43 0.77
CA VAL A 53 2.77 10.77 0.17
C VAL A 53 3.68 11.26 1.30
N PRO A 54 4.81 10.58 1.57
CA PRO A 54 5.77 11.07 2.54
C PRO A 54 6.27 12.43 2.06
N ALA A 55 6.32 13.41 2.97
CA ALA A 55 7.03 14.65 2.68
C ALA A 55 8.41 14.28 2.15
N SER A 56 8.78 14.76 0.96
CA SER A 56 10.05 14.44 0.33
C SER A 56 11.15 14.52 1.39
N SER A 57 11.81 13.41 1.67
CA SER A 57 12.78 13.27 2.75
C SER A 57 13.89 14.29 2.53
N ALA A 58 13.81 15.44 3.23
CA ALA A 58 14.88 16.41 3.26
C ALA A 58 16.21 15.77 3.72
N GLN A 59 16.13 14.61 4.40
CA GLN A 59 17.25 13.73 4.71
C GLN A 59 18.06 13.24 3.49
N ASP A 60 17.43 12.94 2.35
CA ASP A 60 18.18 12.51 1.15
C ASP A 60 18.97 13.68 0.54
N ALA A 61 18.51 14.92 0.76
CA ALA A 61 19.18 16.13 0.29
C ALA A 61 20.29 16.62 1.25
N ALA A 62 20.35 16.11 2.48
CA ALA A 62 21.34 16.51 3.49
C ALA A 62 22.64 15.68 3.42
N ALA A 63 22.63 14.56 2.71
CA ALA A 63 23.80 13.70 2.58
C ALA A 63 24.81 14.29 1.58
N SER A 64 26.07 14.44 2.01
CA SER A 64 27.14 14.97 1.15
C SER A 64 27.60 13.95 0.09
N ASN A 65 27.46 12.65 0.36
CA ASN A 65 27.60 11.58 -0.63
C ASN A 65 26.64 10.40 -0.35
N THR A 66 26.64 9.42 -1.26
CA THR A 66 25.76 8.24 -1.20
C THR A 66 26.00 7.35 0.01
N ALA A 67 27.25 7.27 0.50
CA ALA A 67 27.59 6.46 1.66
C ALA A 67 27.04 7.07 2.96
N GLU A 68 27.16 8.39 3.15
CA GLU A 68 26.51 9.05 4.29
C GLU A 68 24.99 9.02 4.19
N GLY A 69 24.45 9.12 2.97
CA GLY A 69 23.01 8.95 2.73
C GLY A 69 22.54 7.57 3.17
N LEU A 70 23.27 6.51 2.82
CA LEU A 70 22.93 5.15 3.24
C LEU A 70 23.11 4.95 4.75
N ALA A 71 24.15 5.53 5.36
CA ALA A 71 24.43 5.42 6.78
C ALA A 71 23.39 6.13 7.66
N THR A 72 22.79 7.22 7.17
CA THR A 72 21.74 7.96 7.87
C THR A 72 20.33 7.54 7.44
N SER A 73 20.21 6.72 6.39
CA SER A 73 18.92 6.25 5.92
C SER A 73 18.23 5.34 6.94
N PRO A 74 16.88 5.36 6.98
CA PRO A 74 16.10 4.39 7.74
C PRO A 74 16.50 2.95 7.39
N SER A 75 16.55 2.04 8.37
CA SER A 75 17.04 0.67 8.16
C SER A 75 16.24 -0.14 7.13
N ASN A 76 14.95 0.15 6.96
CA ASN A 76 14.11 -0.42 5.91
C ASN A 76 14.52 0.03 4.49
N LYS A 77 15.18 1.18 4.34
CA LYS A 77 15.78 1.64 3.07
C LYS A 77 17.18 1.10 2.87
N ALA A 78 17.98 1.04 3.94
CA ALA A 78 19.34 0.50 3.91
C ALA A 78 19.41 -1.02 3.70
N GLY A 79 18.30 -1.74 3.89
CA GLY A 79 18.28 -3.21 3.88
C GLY A 79 18.95 -3.83 5.11
N THR A 80 19.13 -3.03 6.17
CA THR A 80 19.69 -3.48 7.45
C THR A 80 18.58 -3.91 8.40
N PHE A 81 18.94 -4.55 9.51
CA PHE A 81 18.01 -5.04 10.53
C PHE A 81 17.02 -3.93 10.99
N ASN A 82 15.73 -4.26 11.09
CA ASN A 82 14.69 -3.33 11.54
C ASN A 82 13.69 -4.05 12.44
N TRP A 83 13.83 -3.85 13.76
CA TRP A 83 13.04 -4.57 14.76
C TRP A 83 11.53 -4.55 14.50
N SER A 84 10.99 -3.41 14.05
CA SER A 84 9.57 -3.30 13.71
C SER A 84 9.20 -4.22 12.54
N ALA A 85 10.02 -4.27 11.48
CA ALA A 85 9.81 -5.15 10.34
C ALA A 85 9.87 -6.63 10.75
N GLU A 86 10.84 -7.04 11.58
CA GLU A 86 10.90 -8.42 12.04
C GLU A 86 9.75 -8.77 12.99
N SER A 87 9.35 -7.85 13.87
CA SER A 87 8.18 -8.04 14.73
C SER A 87 6.90 -8.25 13.93
N ILE A 88 6.73 -7.55 12.80
CA ILE A 88 5.59 -7.73 11.88
C ILE A 88 5.68 -9.08 11.15
N ARG A 89 6.86 -9.46 10.67
CA ARG A 89 7.06 -10.69 9.91
C ARG A 89 6.88 -11.95 10.75
N PHE A 90 7.37 -11.95 11.98
CA PHE A 90 7.36 -13.13 12.84
C PHE A 90 6.25 -13.10 13.89
N GLY A 91 5.70 -11.93 14.22
CA GLY A 91 4.62 -11.79 15.20
C GLY A 91 4.97 -12.47 16.53
N SER A 92 4.03 -13.27 17.04
CA SER A 92 4.19 -14.03 18.30
C SER A 92 5.26 -15.14 18.26
N SER A 93 5.78 -15.49 17.08
CA SER A 93 6.84 -16.48 16.92
C SER A 93 8.25 -15.89 17.03
N TRP A 94 8.36 -14.56 17.13
CA TRP A 94 9.62 -13.87 17.31
C TRP A 94 10.34 -14.34 18.58
N GLN A 95 11.63 -14.61 18.48
CA GLN A 95 12.48 -15.17 19.55
C GLN A 95 12.03 -16.54 20.11
N LYS A 96 10.98 -17.16 19.55
CA LYS A 96 10.54 -18.51 19.94
C LYS A 96 11.01 -19.62 18.98
N SER A 97 11.43 -19.27 17.76
CA SER A 97 11.99 -20.22 16.80
C SER A 97 13.51 -20.15 16.75
N ALA A 98 14.16 -21.06 17.44
CA ALA A 98 15.52 -21.47 17.16
C ALA A 98 15.58 -23.00 17.32
N ILE A 99 15.01 -23.75 16.37
CA ILE A 99 15.63 -25.05 16.05
C ILE A 99 16.85 -24.68 15.21
N PRO A 100 18.08 -24.81 15.73
CA PRO A 100 19.26 -24.50 14.95
C PRO A 100 19.26 -25.42 13.73
N GLN A 101 19.29 -24.88 12.52
CA GLN A 101 19.51 -25.67 11.28
C GLN A 101 20.96 -26.18 11.19
N ARG A 102 21.69 -26.25 12.30
CA ARG A 102 23.02 -26.85 12.32
C ARG A 102 22.81 -28.36 12.23
N PRO A 103 23.44 -29.05 11.27
CA PRO A 103 23.47 -30.50 11.27
C PRO A 103 23.91 -31.00 12.66
N ALA A 104 23.27 -32.07 13.13
CA ALA A 104 23.68 -32.71 14.37
C ALA A 104 25.18 -33.04 14.32
N PRO A 105 25.93 -32.87 15.43
CA PRO A 105 27.34 -33.26 15.47
C PRO A 105 27.50 -34.72 15.02
N VAL A 106 28.44 -34.96 14.10
CA VAL A 106 28.77 -36.33 13.69
C VAL A 106 29.40 -37.04 14.90
N PRO A 107 28.96 -38.25 15.28
CA PRO A 107 29.58 -38.96 16.39
C PRO A 107 31.05 -39.24 16.10
N ALA A 108 31.93 -39.02 17.10
CA ALA A 108 33.34 -39.34 16.98
C ALA A 108 33.53 -40.86 16.90
N VAL A 109 34.21 -41.35 15.87
CA VAL A 109 34.58 -42.76 15.74
C VAL A 109 35.91 -42.96 16.46
N PRO A 110 35.99 -43.82 17.50
CA PRO A 110 37.26 -44.11 18.17
C PRO A 110 38.22 -44.84 17.22
N PRO A 111 39.54 -44.63 17.33
CA PRO A 111 40.51 -45.34 16.49
C PRO A 111 40.44 -46.85 16.77
N ALA A 112 40.53 -47.65 15.71
CA ALA A 112 40.63 -49.09 15.81
C ALA A 112 41.95 -49.45 16.52
N LEU A 113 41.85 -50.21 17.61
CA LEU A 113 43.00 -50.84 18.25
C LEU A 113 43.51 -51.95 17.32
N HIS A 114 44.68 -51.73 16.73
CA HIS A 114 45.48 -52.74 16.03
C HIS A 114 46.60 -53.22 16.96
#